data_AF-A0A316DHA9-F1
#
_entry.id   AF-A0A316DHA9-F1
#
_cell.length_a   1.000
_cell.length_b   1.000
_cell.length_c   1.000
_cell.angle_alpha   90.00
_cell.angle_beta   90.00
_cell.angle_gamma   90.00
#
_symmetry.space_group_name_H-M   'P 1'
#
loop_
_entity.id
_entity.type
_entity.pdbx_description
1 polymer ?
#
loop_
_entity_poly.entity_id
_entity_poly.type
_entity_poly.pdbx_seq_one_letter_code
_entity_poly.pdbx_strand_id
1 'polypeptide(L)' 'MQKVISVNINATPEMDSNGKTHFSEHEYPQLNKYLSEGYKVVQFYQIAPSNTLYCSTLTFVLEK' A
#
# COMPACT_ATOMS: atom_id res chain seq x y z
N MET A 1 4.89 12.42 -18.19
CA MET A 1 3.82 11.40 -18.32
C MET A 1 3.38 10.98 -16.92
N GLN A 2 2.07 10.82 -16.67
CA GLN A 2 1.55 10.51 -15.33
C GLN A 2 1.07 9.06 -15.24
N LYS A 3 1.30 8.43 -14.08
CA LYS A 3 0.79 7.10 -13.72
C LYS A 3 0.17 7.15 -12.32
N VAL A 4 -0.82 6.31 -12.08
CA VAL A 4 -1.46 6.16 -10.77
C VAL A 4 -1.39 4.70 -10.36
N ILE A 5 -0.96 4.44 -9.13
CA ILE A 5 -0.92 3.09 -8.54
C ILE A 5 -1.72 3.11 -7.26
N SER A 6 -2.70 2.23 -7.14
CA SER A 6 -3.46 2.01 -5.91
C SER A 6 -3.22 0.60 -5.39
N VAL A 7 -2.91 0.48 -4.11
CA VAL A 7 -2.67 -0.79 -3.42
C VAL A 7 -3.60 -0.88 -2.22
N ASN A 8 -4.25 -2.03 -2.07
CA ASN A 8 -5.14 -2.33 -0.95
C ASN A 8 -4.38 -3.17 0.08
N ILE A 9 -4.38 -2.71 1.32
CA ILE A 9 -3.72 -3.35 2.46
C ILE A 9 -4.81 -3.82 3.42
N ASN A 10 -4.96 -5.13 3.54
CA ASN A 10 -5.79 -5.71 4.59
C ASN A 10 -5.02 -5.64 5.91
N ALA A 11 -5.47 -4.78 6.82
CA ALA A 11 -4.93 -4.57 8.15
C ALA A 11 -5.61 -5.47 9.19
N THR A 12 -6.10 -6.65 8.79
CA THR A 12 -6.64 -7.63 9.73
C THR A 12 -5.48 -8.16 10.57
N PRO A 13 -5.49 -7.99 11.90
CA PRO A 13 -4.44 -8.54 12.75
C PRO A 13 -4.52 -10.07 12.70
N GLU A 14 -3.45 -10.71 12.23
CA GLU A 14 -3.30 -12.16 12.36
C GLU A 14 -2.84 -12.46 13.79
N MET A 15 -3.59 -13.28 14.52
CA MET A 15 -3.14 -13.81 15.81
C MET A 15 -2.44 -15.14 15.57
N ASP A 16 -1.25 -15.30 16.13
CA ASP A 16 -0.59 -16.60 16.19
C ASP A 16 -1.29 -17.54 17.19
N SER A 17 -0.89 -18.81 17.21
CA SER A 17 -1.42 -19.82 18.14
C SER A 17 -1.16 -19.52 19.62
N ASN A 18 -0.31 -18.53 19.92
CA ASN A 18 0.02 -18.07 21.27
C ASN A 18 -0.69 -16.75 21.63
N GLY A 19 -1.58 -16.23 20.76
CA GLY A 19 -2.31 -14.99 20.97
C GLY A 19 -1.48 -13.71 20.77
N LYS A 20 -0.31 -13.80 20.12
CA LYS A 20 0.47 -12.61 19.74
C LYS A 20 0.01 -12.08 18.39
N THR A 21 -0.09 -10.76 18.29
CA THR A 21 -0.37 -10.05 17.03
C THR A 21 0.84 -10.15 16.10
N HIS A 22 0.63 -10.69 14.90
CA HIS A 22 1.60 -10.69 13.81
C HIS A 22 1.41 -9.45 12.94
N PHE A 23 2.51 -8.81 12.56
CA PHE A 23 2.52 -7.69 11.62
C PHE A 23 3.08 -8.19 10.28
N SER A 24 2.42 -7.86 9.18
CA SER A 24 2.89 -8.17 7.83
C SER A 24 3.57 -6.96 7.19
N GLU A 25 4.75 -7.19 6.61
CA GLU A 25 5.41 -6.21 5.74
C GLU A 25 5.00 -6.45 4.28
N HIS A 26 4.75 -5.38 3.54
CA HIS A 26 4.29 -5.46 2.14
C HIS A 26 5.22 -4.68 1.22
N GLU A 27 5.74 -5.34 0.20
CA GLU A 27 6.42 -4.71 -0.92
C GLU A 27 5.49 -4.59 -2.14
N TYR A 28 5.67 -3.53 -2.93
CA TYR A 28 4.84 -3.25 -4.11
C TYR A 28 5.70 -3.27 -5.40
N PRO A 29 5.85 -4.43 -6.07
CA PRO A 29 6.75 -4.58 -7.22
C PRO A 29 6.47 -3.61 -8.36
N GLN A 30 5.20 -3.27 -8.62
CA GLN A 30 4.85 -2.32 -9.67
C GLN A 30 5.32 -0.90 -9.36
N LEU A 31 5.22 -0.46 -8.10
CA LEU A 31 5.75 0.84 -7.68
C LEU A 31 7.28 0.85 -7.86
N ASN A 32 7.97 -0.18 -7.38
CA ASN A 32 9.42 -0.31 -7.49
C ASN A 32 9.88 -0.28 -8.96
N LYS A 33 9.16 -0.95 -9.86
CA LYS A 33 9.42 -0.91 -11.30
C LYS A 33 9.35 0.51 -11.86
N TYR A 34 8.31 1.28 -11.54
CA TYR A 34 8.20 2.63 -12.10
C TYR A 34 9.21 3.59 -11.49
N LEU A 35 9.57 3.42 -10.22
CA LEU A 35 10.66 4.17 -9.61
C LEU A 35 12.01 3.89 -10.30
N SER A 36 12.31 2.63 -10.64
CA SER A 36 13.54 2.28 -11.36
C SER A 36 13.54 2.77 -12.82
N GLU A 37 12.38 2.91 -13.44
CA GLU A 37 12.21 3.56 -14.74
C GLU A 37 12.39 5.09 -14.68
N GLY A 38 12.56 5.69 -13.49
CA GLY A 38 12.80 7.13 -13.31
C GLY A 38 11.55 7.96 -13.05
N TYR A 39 10.40 7.35 -12.79
CA TYR A 39 9.24 8.08 -12.27
C TYR A 39 9.48 8.50 -10.81
N LYS A 40 8.87 9.61 -10.41
CA LYS A 40 8.92 10.14 -9.04
C LYS A 40 7.51 10.18 -8.46
N VAL A 41 7.38 9.88 -7.18
CA VAL A 41 6.13 10.12 -6.44
C VAL A 41 5.97 11.62 -6.26
N VAL A 42 4.88 12.16 -6.81
CA VAL A 42 4.53 13.58 -6.67
C VAL A 42 3.40 13.79 -5.67
N GLN A 43 2.52 12.79 -5.50
CA GLN A 43 1.45 12.81 -4.51
C GLN A 43 1.22 11.42 -3.94
N PHE A 44 0.79 11.39 -2.68
CA PHE A 44 0.45 10.19 -1.94
C PHE A 44 -0.86 10.41 -1.20
N TYR A 45 -1.77 9.46 -1.34
CA TYR A 45 -3.06 9.45 -0.67
C TYR A 45 -3.22 8.15 0.11
N GLN A 46 -3.48 8.25 1.40
CA GLN A 46 -3.95 7.14 2.21
C GLN A 46 -5.44 7.34 2.46
N ILE A 47 -6.24 6.38 2.00
CA ILE A 47 -7.65 6.30 2.31
C ILE A 47 -7.78 5.35 3.50
N ALA A 48 -8.19 5.91 4.64
CA ALA A 48 -8.40 5.18 5.88
C ALA A 48 -9.42 4.04 5.67
N PRO A 49 -9.27 2.92 6.40
CA PRO A 49 -10.15 1.78 6.22
C PRO A 49 -11.58 2.12 6.63
N SER A 50 -12.55 1.51 5.93
CA SER A 50 -13.88 1.38 6.51
C SER A 50 -13.76 0.57 7.81
N ASN A 51 -14.43 1.00 8.87
CA ASN A 51 -14.51 0.30 10.16
C ASN A 51 -14.95 -1.17 10.02
N THR A 52 -15.59 -1.52 8.90
CA THR A 52 -16.09 -2.87 8.61
C THR A 52 -15.15 -3.73 7.77
N LEU A 53 -14.19 -3.15 7.04
CA LEU A 53 -13.41 -3.87 6.02
C LEU A 53 -11.94 -4.05 6.41
N TYR A 54 -11.46 -3.39 7.46
CA TYR A 54 -10.04 -3.40 7.89
C TYR A 54 -9.06 -3.22 6.71
N CYS A 55 -9.45 -2.53 5.64
CA CYS A 55 -8.67 -2.41 4.40
C CYS A 55 -8.31 -0.96 4.14
N SER A 56 -7.02 -0.63 4.18
CA SER A 56 -6.52 0.71 3.82
C SER A 56 -6.09 0.72 2.35
N THR A 57 -6.44 1.77 1.61
CA THR A 57 -5.94 1.94 0.24
C THR A 57 -4.86 3.01 0.23
N LEU A 58 -3.69 2.68 -0.31
CA LEU A 58 -2.63 3.65 -0.60
C LEU A 58 -2.63 3.94 -2.09
N THR A 59 -2.64 5.20 -2.47
CA THR A 59 -2.58 5.65 -3.88
C THR A 59 -1.37 6.54 -4.08
N PHE A 60 -0.54 6.19 -5.06
CA PHE A 60 0.65 6.92 -5.48
C PHE A 60 0.42 7.54 -6.85
N VAL A 61 0.62 8.85 -6.95
CA VAL A 61 0.67 9.56 -8.23
C VAL A 61 2.13 9.72 -8.60
N LEU A 62 2.48 9.21 -9.79
CA LEU A 62 3.84 9.16 -10.31
C LEU A 62 3.96 10.03 -11.55
N GLU A 63 5.05 10.80 -11.64
CA GLU A 63 5.37 11.61 -12.81
C GLU A 63 6.82 11.39 -13.27
N LYS A 64 7.01 11.43 -14.59
CA LYS A 64 8.30 11.34 -15.27
C LYS A 64 8.34 12.38 -16.39
#